data_AF-A0A6L9QSP3-F1
#
_entry.id   AF-A0A6L9QSP3-F1
#
_cell.length_a   1.000
_cell.length_b   1.000
_cell.length_c   1.000
_cell.angle_alpha   90.00
_cell.angle_beta   90.00
_cell.angle_gamma   90.00
#
_symmetry.space_group_name_H-M   'P 1'
#
loop_
_entity.id
_entity.type
_entity.pdbx_description
1 polymer ?
#
loop_
_entity_poly.entity_id
_entity_poly.type
_entity_poly.pdbx_seq_one_letter_code
_entity_poly.pdbx_strand_id
1 'polypeptide(L)'
;TAAMRLMGALPPPLHARAARRTYRAGFFGGIVSNMPGPPLPMSLAGARLGDVHPILPLADGVPFAVGALSWNGALHISVTAEPNVLPE
;
A
#
# COMPACT_ATOMS: atom_id res chain seq x y z
N THR A 1 2.12 -17.19 -5.38
CA THR A 1 3.03 -17.90 -6.32
C THR A 1 4.15 -18.58 -5.57
N ALA A 2 4.76 -19.64 -6.10
CA ALA A 2 5.80 -20.43 -5.44
C ALA A 2 6.97 -19.58 -4.89
N ALA A 3 7.30 -18.47 -5.56
CA ALA A 3 8.28 -17.49 -5.11
C ALA A 3 7.93 -16.84 -3.74
N MET A 4 6.66 -16.49 -3.51
CA MET A 4 6.22 -15.95 -2.21
C MET A 4 6.26 -17.00 -1.09
N ARG A 5 6.00 -18.27 -1.41
CA ARG A 5 6.07 -19.37 -0.42
C ARG A 5 7.52 -19.67 -0.04
N LEU A 6 8.44 -19.67 -1.01
CA LEU A 6 9.88 -19.81 -0.76
C LEU A 6 10.42 -18.61 0.05
N MET A 7 9.97 -17.40 -0.28
CA MET A 7 10.19 -16.18 0.52
C MET A 7 9.40 -16.13 1.83
N GLY A 8 8.72 -17.19 2.26
CA GLY A 8 8.20 -17.35 3.64
C GLY A 8 8.93 -18.43 4.46
N ALA A 9 9.86 -19.18 3.86
CA ALA A 9 10.56 -20.32 4.48
C ALA A 9 12.05 -20.10 4.83
N LEU A 10 12.61 -18.91 4.54
CA LEU A 10 13.96 -18.52 4.97
C LEU A 10 14.00 -18.12 6.46
N PRO A 11 15.19 -18.11 7.08
CA PRO A 11 15.40 -17.45 8.36
C PRO A 11 15.07 -15.93 8.28
N PRO A 12 14.55 -15.30 9.35
CA PRO A 12 14.15 -13.89 9.37
C PRO A 12 15.15 -12.87 8.78
N PRO A 13 16.47 -12.95 9.04
CA PRO A 13 17.42 -11.99 8.45
C PRO A 13 17.56 -12.17 6.94
N LEU A 14 17.43 -13.40 6.44
CA LEU A 14 17.50 -13.73 5.02
C LEU A 14 16.20 -13.33 4.30
N HIS A 15 15.05 -13.50 4.95
CA HIS A 15 13.78 -12.94 4.47
C HIS A 15 13.81 -11.44 4.30
N ALA A 16 14.24 -10.74 5.35
CA ALA A 16 14.30 -9.28 5.33
C ALA A 16 15.23 -8.79 4.21
N ARG A 17 16.36 -9.50 3.98
CA ARG A 17 17.29 -9.16 2.90
C ARG A 17 16.73 -9.46 1.51
N ALA A 18 16.03 -10.57 1.33
CA ALA A 18 15.36 -10.91 0.08
C ALA A 18 14.25 -9.91 -0.23
N ALA A 19 13.36 -9.62 0.72
CA ALA A 19 12.27 -8.66 0.57
C ALA A 19 12.79 -7.26 0.16
N ARG A 20 13.83 -6.74 0.82
CA ARG A 20 14.45 -5.44 0.47
C ARG A 20 15.04 -5.38 -0.94
N ARG A 21 15.46 -6.52 -1.50
CA ARG A 21 16.00 -6.59 -2.87
C ARG A 21 14.89 -6.66 -3.91
N THR A 22 13.77 -7.30 -3.58
CA THR A 22 12.65 -7.50 -4.51
C THR A 22 11.66 -6.32 -4.50
N TYR A 23 11.48 -5.62 -3.38
CA TYR A 23 10.64 -4.43 -3.28
C TYR A 23 11.37 -3.18 -3.79
N ARG A 24 11.60 -3.11 -5.10
CA ARG A 24 12.24 -1.99 -5.80
C ARG A 24 11.62 -1.76 -7.17
N ALA A 25 11.87 -0.59 -7.76
CA ALA A 25 11.43 -0.17 -9.10
C ALA A 25 11.47 -1.25 -10.19
N GLY A 26 12.50 -2.11 -10.20
CA GLY A 26 12.68 -3.16 -11.21
C GLY A 26 11.62 -4.27 -11.22
N PHE A 27 10.74 -4.32 -10.20
CA PHE A 27 9.67 -5.32 -10.10
C PHE A 27 8.26 -4.71 -10.14
N PHE A 28 8.12 -3.38 -9.97
CA PHE A 28 6.83 -2.72 -9.89
C PHE A 28 6.85 -1.39 -10.66
N GLY A 29 6.01 -1.26 -11.69
CA GLY A 29 5.76 0.03 -12.34
C GLY A 29 4.90 0.99 -11.50
N GLY A 30 4.30 0.49 -10.42
CA GLY A 30 3.45 1.21 -9.49
C GLY A 30 2.80 0.24 -8.51
N ILE A 31 2.29 0.75 -7.39
CA ILE A 31 1.56 -0.05 -6.40
C ILE A 31 0.09 0.35 -6.44
N VAL A 32 -0.83 -0.63 -6.46
CA VAL A 32 -2.27 -0.37 -6.35
C VAL A 32 -2.84 -1.26 -5.26
N SER A 33 -3.47 -0.65 -4.25
CA SER A 33 -4.10 -1.37 -3.14
C SER A 33 -5.58 -1.08 -3.07
N ASN A 34 -6.40 -2.14 -3.11
CA ASN A 34 -7.83 -2.08 -2.86
C ASN A 34 -8.12 -2.58 -1.44
N MET A 35 -8.67 -1.71 -0.60
CA MET A 35 -8.95 -1.95 0.82
C MET A 35 -10.45 -1.78 1.06
N PRO A 36 -11.23 -2.85 1.07
CA PRO A 36 -12.63 -2.79 1.48
C PRO A 36 -12.74 -2.42 2.97
N GLY A 37 -13.28 -1.25 3.28
CA GLY A 37 -13.65 -0.86 4.63
C GLY A 37 -15.16 -1.01 4.90
N PRO A 38 -15.58 -0.75 6.15
CA PRO A 38 -16.95 -0.98 6.59
C PRO A 38 -17.96 -0.07 5.86
N PRO A 39 -19.15 -0.60 5.51
CA PRO A 39 -20.21 0.20 4.86
C PRO A 39 -21.01 1.06 5.85
N LEU A 40 -20.79 0.88 7.15
CA LEU A 40 -21.54 1.54 8.23
C LEU A 40 -20.73 2.71 8.82
N PRO A 41 -21.39 3.74 9.39
CA PRO A 41 -20.69 4.84 10.03
C PRO A 41 -19.91 4.38 11.27
N MET A 42 -18.61 4.71 11.31
CA MET A 42 -17.69 4.34 12.40
C MET A 42 -17.42 5.50 13.36
N SER A 43 -17.00 5.19 14.58
CA SER A 43 -16.56 6.18 15.57
C SER A 43 -15.28 5.75 16.27
N LEU A 44 -14.44 6.71 16.64
CA LEU A 44 -13.25 6.51 17.47
C LEU A 44 -13.36 7.41 18.71
N ALA A 45 -13.22 6.83 19.90
CA ALA A 45 -13.33 7.54 21.18
C ALA A 45 -14.60 8.43 21.30
N GLY A 46 -15.74 7.95 20.77
CA GLY A 46 -17.01 8.67 20.78
C GLY A 46 -17.19 9.72 19.66
N ALA A 47 -16.15 10.05 18.91
CA ALA A 47 -16.23 10.95 17.75
C ALA A 47 -16.54 10.15 16.47
N ARG A 48 -17.47 10.65 15.65
CA ARG A 48 -17.74 10.08 14.32
C ARG A 48 -16.53 10.28 13.41
N LEU A 49 -16.12 9.21 12.72
CA LEU A 49 -15.12 9.31 11.66
C LEU A 49 -15.80 9.85 10.41
N GLY A 50 -15.24 10.93 9.86
CA GLY A 50 -15.64 11.49 8.57
C GLY A 50 -14.93 10.75 7.43
N ASP A 51 -14.24 11.51 6.59
CA ASP A 51 -13.50 10.95 5.46
C ASP A 51 -12.23 10.23 5.91
N VAL A 52 -12.02 9.02 5.38
CA VAL A 52 -10.85 8.20 5.69
C VAL A 52 -10.07 7.93 4.41
N HIS A 53 -8.84 8.45 4.36
CA HIS A 53 -7.98 8.34 3.19
C HIS A 53 -6.81 7.39 3.47
N PRO A 54 -6.55 6.39 2.62
CA PRO A 54 -5.41 5.52 2.79
C PRO A 54 -4.12 6.26 2.41
N ILE A 55 -3.05 6.06 3.19
CA ILE A 55 -1.71 6.53 2.85
C ILE A 55 -0.87 5.28 2.60
N LEU A 56 -0.44 5.09 1.35
CA LEU A 56 0.37 3.94 0.98
C LEU A 56 1.86 4.31 0.99
N PRO A 57 2.72 3.46 1.59
CA PRO A 57 4.15 3.63 1.48
C PRO A 57 4.62 3.32 0.05
N LEU A 58 5.64 4.06 -0.41
CA LEU A 58 6.33 3.78 -1.66
C LEU A 58 7.54 2.89 -1.38
N ALA A 59 7.75 1.91 -2.26
CA ALA A 59 9.00 1.16 -2.29
C ALA A 59 10.07 1.95 -3.07
N ASP A 60 11.34 1.74 -2.73
CA ASP A 60 12.47 2.47 -3.34
C ASP A 60 12.40 2.45 -4.88
N GLY A 61 12.32 3.65 -5.47
CA GLY A 61 12.30 3.88 -6.92
C GLY A 61 10.99 3.53 -7.63
N VAL A 62 9.94 3.11 -6.90
CA VAL A 62 8.60 2.96 -7.50
C VAL A 62 7.98 4.35 -7.68
N PRO A 63 7.46 4.70 -8.87
CA PRO A 63 7.05 6.07 -9.19
C PRO A 63 5.80 6.53 -8.42
N PHE A 64 4.87 5.62 -8.14
CA PHE A 64 3.63 5.96 -7.45
C PHE A 64 2.97 4.76 -6.74
N ALA A 65 2.08 5.07 -5.81
CA ALA A 65 1.15 4.15 -5.18
C ALA A 65 -0.26 4.74 -5.16
N VAL A 66 -1.26 3.95 -5.53
CA VAL A 66 -2.68 4.31 -5.51
C VAL A 66 -3.40 3.47 -4.46
N GLY A 67 -4.04 4.13 -3.50
CA GLY A 67 -4.91 3.50 -2.52
C GLY A 67 -6.37 3.75 -2.84
N ALA A 68 -7.16 2.68 -2.86
CA ALA A 68 -8.62 2.72 -2.93
C ALA A 68 -9.16 2.14 -1.62
N LEU A 69 -9.88 2.96 -0.84
CA LEU A 69 -10.49 2.56 0.42
C LEU A 69 -11.98 2.87 0.39
N SER A 70 -12.83 1.85 0.58
CA SER A 70 -14.25 2.11 0.82
C SER A 70 -14.48 2.43 2.29
N TRP A 71 -15.21 3.50 2.60
CA TRP A 71 -15.57 3.87 3.97
C TRP A 71 -16.97 4.47 4.01
N ASN A 72 -17.84 3.95 4.87
CA ASN A 72 -19.21 4.47 5.06
C ASN A 72 -19.98 4.66 3.73
N GLY A 73 -19.83 3.70 2.81
CA GLY A 73 -20.50 3.73 1.50
C GLY A 73 -19.85 4.62 0.44
N ALA A 74 -18.78 5.36 0.76
CA ALA A 74 -18.00 6.15 -0.19
C ALA A 74 -16.67 5.46 -0.55
N LEU A 75 -16.15 5.73 -1.75
CA LEU A 75 -14.81 5.29 -2.16
C LEU A 75 -13.84 6.47 -2.10
N HIS A 76 -12.78 6.33 -1.31
CA HIS A 76 -11.71 7.31 -1.17
C HIS A 76 -10.48 6.83 -1.94
N ILE A 77 -9.98 7.68 -2.83
CA ILE A 77 -8.80 7.42 -3.65
C ILE A 77 -7.68 8.38 -3.23
N SER A 78 -6.48 7.85 -3.02
CA SER A 78 -5.29 8.65 -2.73
C SER A 78 -4.10 8.17 -3.55
N VAL A 79 -3.20 9.10 -3.86
CA VAL A 79 -1.99 8.84 -4.63
C VAL A 79 -0.79 9.32 -3.81
N THR A 80 0.17 8.43 -3.58
CA THR A 80 1.51 8.78 -3.12
C THR A 80 2.43 8.75 -4.34
N ALA A 81 3.21 9.81 -4.56
CA ALA A 81 4.06 10.00 -5.74
C ALA A 81 5.52 10.23 -5.32
N GLU A 82 6.47 9.65 -6.06
CA GLU A 82 7.88 9.99 -5.94
C GLU A 82 8.20 11.16 -6.90
N PRO A 83 8.42 12.37 -6.37
CA PRO A 83 8.54 13.58 -7.18
C PRO A 83 9.73 13.56 -8.14
N ASN A 84 10.80 12.83 -7.83
CA ASN A 84 11.99 12.78 -8.69
C ASN A 84 11.90 11.73 -9.82
N VAL A 85 10.84 10.91 -9.83
CA VAL A 85 10.66 9.84 -10.82
C VAL A 85 9.51 10.15 -11.78
N LEU A 86 8.49 10.87 -11.30
CA LEU A 86 7.38 11.29 -12.15
C LEU A 86 7.72 12.60 -12.89
N PRO A 87 7.32 12.71 -14.17
CA PRO A 87 7.42 13.98 -14.89
C PRO A 87 6.47 15.02 -14.29
N GLU A 88 6.87 16.29 -14.43
CA GLU A 88 6.13 17.48 -14.03
C GLU A 88 4.96 17.85 -14.96
#